data_AF-A0A6M0EMW1-F1
#
_entry.id   AF-A0A6M0EMW1-F1
#
_cell.length_a   1.000
_cell.length_b   1.000
_cell.length_c   1.000
_cell.angle_alpha   90.00
_cell.angle_beta   90.00
_cell.angle_gamma   90.00
#
_symmetry.space_group_name_H-M   'P 1'
#
loop_
_entity.id
_entity.type
_entity.pdbx_description
1 polymer ?
#
loop_
_entity_poly.entity_id
_entity_poly.type
_entity_poly.pdbx_seq_one_letter_code
_entity_poly.pdbx_strand_id
1 'polypeptide(L)' 'MTVKVRLIPGAISELFAQVSSSGQITLADRYGLMAALLEDSISQEERDSIDRLLHAFCRGRMHLVDEISAIWLS' A
#
# COMPACT_ATOMS: atom_id res chain seq x y z
N MET A 1 -7.47 20.31 -13.75
CA MET A 1 -6.06 19.86 -13.59
C MET A 1 -6.11 18.46 -12.99
N THR A 2 -5.71 17.42 -13.73
CA THR A 2 -5.60 16.06 -13.19
C THR A 2 -4.21 15.91 -12.58
N VAL A 3 -4.12 15.93 -11.25
CA VAL A 3 -2.88 15.58 -10.56
C VAL A 3 -2.63 14.09 -10.78
N LYS A 4 -1.55 13.76 -11.49
CA LYS A 4 -1.08 12.37 -11.57
C LYS A 4 -0.30 12.10 -10.29
N VAL A 5 -0.94 11.44 -9.33
CA VAL A 5 -0.25 10.86 -8.17
C VAL A 5 0.53 9.67 -8.70
N ARG A 6 1.86 9.76 -8.66
CA ARG A 6 2.74 8.62 -8.88
C ARG A 6 3.35 8.23 -7.56
N LEU A 7 3.48 6.92 -7.33
CA LEU A 7 4.26 6.45 -6.21
C LEU A 7 5.75 6.73 -6.43
N ILE A 8 6.48 6.96 -5.33
CA ILE A 8 7.93 6.95 -5.38
C ILE A 8 8.42 5.52 -5.70
N PRO A 9 9.51 5.37 -6.48
CA PRO A 9 10.06 4.05 -6.78
C PRO A 9 10.31 3.24 -5.50
N GLY A 10 9.85 1.99 -5.48
CA GLY A 10 9.99 1.09 -4.33
C GLY A 10 8.95 1.27 -3.22
N ALA A 11 8.02 2.23 -3.34
CA ALA A 11 6.98 2.45 -2.33
C ALA A 11 6.13 1.20 -2.06
N ILE A 12 5.79 0.43 -3.10
CA ILE A 12 5.01 -0.82 -2.93
C ILE A 12 5.81 -1.86 -2.15
N SER A 13 7.10 -2.00 -2.41
CA SER A 13 7.96 -2.96 -1.70
C SER A 13 8.12 -2.57 -0.24
N GLU A 14 8.27 -1.27 0.05
CA GLU A 14 8.35 -0.76 1.42
C GLU A 14 7.03 -0.95 2.18
N LEU A 15 5.90 -0.59 1.56
CA LEU A 15 4.56 -0.82 2.10
C LEU A 15 4.34 -2.33 2.35
N PHE A 16 4.73 -3.18 1.41
CA PHE A 16 4.62 -4.63 1.57
C PHE A 16 5.39 -5.12 2.82
N ALA A 17 6.63 -4.67 3.02
CA ALA A 17 7.44 -5.04 4.17
C ALA A 17 6.84 -4.53 5.49
N GLN A 18 6.38 -3.28 5.52
CA GLN A 18 5.80 -2.66 6.71
C GLN A 18 4.44 -3.29 7.08
N VAL A 19 3.54 -3.50 6.11
CA VAL A 19 2.26 -4.16 6.34
C VAL A 19 2.44 -5.63 6.73
N SER A 20 3.39 -6.34 6.10
CA SER A 20 3.68 -7.75 6.44
C SER A 20 4.24 -7.91 7.85
N SER A 21 5.01 -6.94 8.34
CA SER A 21 5.58 -6.98 9.70
C SER A 21 4.58 -6.54 10.78
N SER A 22 3.77 -5.52 10.50
CA SER A 22 2.78 -4.99 11.45
C SER A 22 1.45 -5.76 11.46
N GLY A 23 1.07 -6.40 10.35
CA GLY A 23 -0.27 -6.97 10.16
C GLY A 23 -1.37 -5.91 10.03
N GLN A 24 -0.99 -4.65 9.79
CA GLN A 24 -1.89 -3.49 9.74
C GLN A 24 -1.81 -2.81 8.39
N ILE A 25 -2.96 -2.47 7.82
CA ILE A 25 -3.09 -1.61 6.65
C ILE A 25 -3.70 -0.30 7.13
N THR A 26 -2.95 0.80 7.03
CA THR A 26 -3.46 2.12 7.40
C THR A 26 -4.40 2.66 6.32
N LEU A 27 -5.17 3.69 6.65
CA LEU A 27 -6.02 4.37 5.66
C LEU A 27 -5.18 5.01 4.54
N ALA A 28 -4.01 5.52 4.90
CA ALA A 28 -3.05 6.06 3.94
C ALA A 28 -2.49 4.98 3.00
N ASP A 29 -2.14 3.79 3.53
CA ASP A 29 -1.67 2.65 2.71
C ASP A 29 -2.75 2.24 1.71
N ARG A 30 -4.01 2.18 2.13
CA ARG A 30 -5.13 1.87 1.24
C ARG A 30 -5.24 2.88 0.11
N TYR A 31 -5.14 4.17 0.39
CA TYR A 31 -5.17 5.19 -0.66
C TYR A 31 -3.92 5.15 -1.55
N GLY A 32 -2.75 4.83 -1.00
CA GLY A 32 -1.53 4.59 -1.76
C GLY A 32 -1.66 3.42 -2.73
N LEU A 33 -2.22 2.28 -2.27
CA LEU A 33 -2.51 1.12 -3.10
C LEU A 33 -3.55 1.43 -4.20
N MET A 34 -4.60 2.19 -3.87
CA MET A 34 -5.57 2.65 -4.87
C MET A 34 -4.93 3.54 -5.93
N ALA A 35 -4.04 4.45 -5.53
CA ALA A 35 -3.29 5.29 -6.46
C ALA A 35 -2.38 4.45 -7.37
N ALA A 36 -1.67 3.47 -6.80
CA ALA A 36 -0.81 2.53 -7.55
C ALA A 36 -1.58 1.77 -8.64
N LEU A 37 -2.77 1.26 -8.30
CA LEU A 37 -3.60 0.45 -9.19
C LEU A 37 -4.23 1.27 -10.33
N LEU A 38 -4.38 2.58 -10.14
CA LEU A 38 -4.87 3.51 -11.16
C LEU A 38 -3.75 4.00 -12.09
N GLU A 39 -2.50 3.63 -11.83
CA GLU A 39 -1.35 4.03 -12.64
C GLU A 39 -1.05 2.97 -13.72
N ASP A 40 -1.00 3.37 -15.00
CA ASP A 40 -0.71 2.48 -16.14
C ASP A 40 0.73 1.93 -16.15
N SER A 41 1.60 2.41 -15.25
CA SER A 41 3.02 2.03 -15.20
C SER A 41 3.40 1.11 -14.05
N ILE A 42 2.43 0.46 -13.39
CA ILE A 42 2.74 -0.54 -12.37
C ILE A 42 3.46 -1.75 -13.00
N SER A 43 4.59 -2.14 -12.43
CA SER A 43 5.33 -3.32 -12.88
C SER A 43 4.61 -4.62 -12.45
N GLN A 44 4.96 -5.75 -13.08
CA GLN A 44 4.43 -7.04 -12.69
C GLN A 44 4.80 -7.41 -11.24
N GLU A 45 6.02 -7.08 -10.81
CA GLU A 45 6.50 -7.35 -9.45
C GLU A 45 5.69 -6.57 -8.39
N GLU A 46 5.41 -5.30 -8.67
CA GLU A 46 4.57 -4.47 -7.81
C GLU A 46 3.14 -5.02 -7.77
N ARG A 47 2.58 -5.40 -8.93
CA ARG A 47 1.26 -6.03 -9.01
C ARG A 47 1.19 -7.32 -8.20
N ASP A 48 2.18 -8.21 -8.31
CA ASP A 48 2.26 -9.44 -7.54
C ASP A 48 2.33 -9.17 -6.03
N SER A 49 3.03 -8.11 -5.63
CA SER A 49 3.12 -7.68 -4.23
C SER A 49 1.77 -7.19 -3.70
N ILE A 50 1.02 -6.41 -4.49
CA ILE A 50 -0.33 -5.96 -4.15
C ILE A 50 -1.29 -7.14 -4.04
N ASP A 51 -1.27 -8.09 -4.98
CA ASP A 51 -2.13 -9.26 -4.95
C ASP A 51 -1.88 -10.11 -3.69
N ARG A 52 -0.64 -10.25 -3.25
CA ARG A 52 -0.29 -10.94 -1.99
C ARG A 52 -0.84 -10.22 -0.76
N LEU A 53 -0.79 -8.89 -0.72
CA LEU A 53 -1.36 -8.09 0.38
C LEU A 53 -2.89 -8.27 0.44
N LEU A 54 -3.56 -8.13 -0.70
CA LEU A 54 -5.01 -8.31 -0.79
C LEU A 54 -5.42 -9.73 -0.39
N HIS A 55 -4.67 -10.74 -0.83
CA HIS A 55 -4.90 -12.12 -0.44
C HIS A 55 -4.74 -12.32 1.07
N ALA A 56 -3.66 -11.80 1.67
CA ALA A 56 -3.42 -11.90 3.11
C ALA A 56 -4.52 -11.20 3.94
N PHE A 57 -4.96 -10.02 3.49
CA PHE A 57 -6.07 -9.28 4.09
C PHE A 57 -7.39 -10.07 4.02
N CYS A 58 -7.76 -10.59 2.85
CA CYS A 58 -8.97 -11.42 2.67
C CYS A 58 -8.94 -12.71 3.52
N ARG A 59 -7.76 -13.20 3.88
CA ARG A 59 -7.57 -14.35 4.77
C ARG A 59 -7.57 -13.98 6.25
N GLY A 60 -7.79 -12.71 6.60
CA GLY A 60 -7.80 -12.22 7.98
C GLY A 60 -6.42 -12.19 8.64
N ARG A 61 -5.33 -12.27 7.85
CA ARG A 61 -3.95 -12.18 8.38
C ARG A 61 -3.54 -10.74 8.66
N MET A 62 -4.32 -9.79 8.19
CA MET A 62 -4.09 -8.36 8.30
C MET A 62 -5.42 -7.66 8.53
N HIS A 63 -5.41 -6.48 9.14
CA HIS A 63 -6.61 -5.68 9.37
C HIS A 63 -6.40 -4.22 9.03
N LEU A 64 -7.48 -3.53 8.70
CA LEU A 64 -7.44 -2.10 8.42
C LEU A 64 -7.47 -1.34 9.75
N VAL A 65 -6.61 -0.34 9.88
CA VAL A 65 -6.59 0.58 11.03
C VAL A 65 -6.89 2.01 10.54
N ASP A 66 -7.61 2.77 11.36
CA ASP A 66 -8.03 4.16 11.05
C ASP A 66 -6.91 5.18 11.32
N GLU A 67 -5.67 4.78 11.02
CA GLU A 67 -4.50 5.65 11.11
C GLU A 67 -4.31 6.36 9.77
N ILE A 68 -4.17 7.68 9.81
CA ILE A 68 -3.65 8.48 8.71
C ILE A 68 -2.16 8.58 9.00
N SER A 69 -1.31 7.90 8.21
CA SER A 69 0.14 7.75 8.39
C SER A 69 0.69 8.66 9.48
N ALA A 70 0.99 8.09 10.65
CA ALA A 70 1.45 8.88 11.77
C ALA A 70 2.74 9.60 11.37
N ILE A 71 2.62 10.90 11.04
CA ILE A 71 3.77 11.80 10.98
C ILE A 71 4.20 11.98 12.43
N TRP A 72 4.99 11.04 12.93
CA TRP A 72 5.75 11.25 14.15
C TRP A 72 6.88 12.22 13.80
N LEU A 73 6.64 13.51 14.00
CA LEU A 73 7.71 14.48 14.16
C LEU A 73 8.43 14.13 15.47
N SER A 74 9.58 13.49 15.36
CA SER A 74 10.58 13.38 16.43
C SER A 74 11.80 14.21 16.07
#